data_AF-I9GYH8-F1
#
_entry.id   AF-I9GYH8-F1
#
_cell.length_a   1.000
_cell.length_b   1.000
_cell.length_c   1.000
_cell.angle_alpha   90.00
_cell.angle_beta   90.00
_cell.angle_gamma   90.00
#
_symmetry.space_group_name_H-M   'P 1'
#
loop_
_entity.id
_entity.type
_entity.pdbx_description
1 polymer ?
#
loop_
_entity_poly.entity_id
_entity_poly.type
_entity_poly.pdbx_seq_one_letter_code
_entity_poly.pdbx_strand_id
1 'polypeptide(L)'
;MKLKYIGSNLLLLLLLVGCASDKTQLTDWQLIPFTKNQGKNICLVPIPDTKFFCPIRQTFVYWEAKDVFNPATVVRNDTLFMIYRAEDEIGKYAGTSRLGLAFSTDGSNFIRHAEPVVYPNNDEYKNYEWEGGVEDPRIVESEDGVYYLTYTAYNGDKARLFVATSTDLRSWTKYGSIFKKYNNGELVNIWSKAGSVVCRKEGERLIATKINGKYWMFWGESNIYMATSENLIDWSPIEETDTTKTVYDFIRNHRMFKTLFTPRQGMFDSGLVEPGPPAIITPKGILFIYNSRNSDNPRMTPDSAYQPGEYTSAQILLDKDDPTVVLERAHEPFLKPDQQSEINGQVGNVCFAEGLSFYKGKWFLYYGTADSKIGVAQCDKLIH
;
A
#
# COMPACT_ATOMS: atom_id res chain seq x y z
N MET A 1 37.85 53.30 -62.22
CA MET A 1 36.96 52.15 -61.95
C MET A 1 36.61 52.18 -60.47
N LYS A 2 35.46 52.76 -60.10
CA LYS A 2 35.04 52.98 -58.71
C LYS A 2 34.26 51.75 -58.22
N LEU A 3 34.79 50.99 -57.27
CA LEU A 3 34.03 49.95 -56.57
C LEU A 3 33.33 50.55 -55.35
N LYS A 4 32.00 50.40 -55.32
CA LYS A 4 31.13 50.72 -54.19
C LYS A 4 31.17 49.56 -53.18
N TYR A 5 31.44 49.87 -51.91
CA TYR A 5 31.13 49.02 -50.78
C TYR A 5 29.62 49.07 -50.51
N ILE A 6 28.96 47.91 -50.49
CA ILE A 6 27.58 47.75 -50.02
C ILE A 6 27.69 47.07 -48.65
N GLY A 7 27.29 47.77 -47.59
CA GLY A 7 27.16 47.21 -46.26
C GLY A 7 25.86 46.42 -46.13
N SER A 8 25.95 45.15 -45.76
CA SER A 8 24.80 44.36 -45.34
C SER A 8 24.59 44.52 -43.84
N ASN A 9 23.46 45.10 -43.45
CA ASN A 9 22.92 45.01 -42.10
C ASN A 9 22.34 43.60 -41.89
N LEU A 10 23.00 42.78 -41.07
CA LEU A 10 22.47 41.49 -40.62
C LEU A 10 21.78 41.72 -39.26
N LEU A 11 20.45 41.78 -39.27
CA LEU A 11 19.62 41.85 -38.07
C LEU A 11 19.55 40.46 -37.44
N LEU A 12 20.19 40.27 -36.28
CA LEU A 12 20.17 39.00 -35.55
C LEU A 12 18.85 38.91 -34.75
N LEU A 13 17.91 38.10 -35.21
CA LEU A 13 16.68 37.79 -34.49
C LEU A 13 16.99 36.71 -33.43
N LEU A 14 17.08 37.10 -32.16
CA LEU A 14 17.16 36.18 -31.03
C LEU A 14 15.77 35.58 -30.78
N LEU A 15 15.57 34.33 -31.21
CA LEU A 15 14.43 33.51 -30.79
C LEU A 15 14.67 33.04 -29.35
N LEU A 16 14.01 33.70 -28.40
CA LEU A 16 13.84 33.20 -27.04
C LEU A 16 12.89 32.00 -27.09
N VAL A 17 13.44 30.79 -27.17
CA VAL A 17 12.70 29.56 -26.88
C VAL A 17 12.46 29.55 -25.37
N GLY A 18 11.26 29.95 -24.96
CA GLY A 18 10.81 29.75 -23.59
C GLY A 18 10.73 28.27 -23.30
N CYS A 19 11.49 27.81 -22.31
CA CYS A 19 11.24 26.52 -21.67
C CYS A 19 9.84 26.56 -21.07
N ALA A 20 8.87 25.97 -21.76
CA ALA A 20 7.64 25.54 -21.12
C ALA A 20 8.05 24.42 -20.16
N SER A 21 7.99 24.69 -18.85
CA SER A 21 7.95 23.62 -17.87
C SER A 21 6.70 22.80 -18.15
N ASP A 22 6.87 21.51 -18.44
CA ASP A 22 5.78 20.55 -18.47
C ASP A 22 5.14 20.53 -17.07
N LYS A 23 4.12 21.35 -16.88
CA LYS A 23 3.20 21.22 -15.77
C LYS A 23 2.56 19.87 -15.96
N THR A 24 2.86 18.94 -15.05
CA THR A 24 2.14 17.68 -14.87
C THR A 24 0.65 17.99 -15.02
N GLN A 25 0.04 17.55 -16.13
CA GLN A 25 -1.36 17.82 -16.39
C GLN A 25 -2.12 17.00 -15.36
N LEU A 26 -2.47 17.62 -14.23
CA LEU A 26 -3.20 16.95 -13.15
C LEU A 26 -4.49 16.40 -13.75
N THR A 27 -4.56 15.09 -13.88
CA THR A 27 -5.76 14.43 -14.37
C THR A 27 -6.83 14.57 -13.29
N ASP A 28 -8.06 14.89 -13.69
CA ASP A 28 -9.15 15.26 -12.77
C ASP A 28 -9.49 14.13 -11.77
N TRP A 29 -9.18 12.88 -12.11
CA TRP A 29 -9.49 11.70 -11.28
C TRP A 29 -8.46 11.43 -10.17
N GLN A 30 -7.21 11.88 -10.30
CA GLN A 30 -6.18 11.58 -9.30
C GLN A 30 -6.40 12.34 -7.99
N LEU A 31 -6.18 11.67 -6.85
CA LEU A 31 -6.16 12.28 -5.53
C LEU A 31 -4.76 12.84 -5.22
N ILE A 32 -4.49 14.05 -5.71
CA ILE A 32 -3.20 14.73 -5.59
C ILE A 32 -3.44 16.25 -5.57
N PRO A 33 -2.50 17.07 -5.07
CA PRO A 33 -1.19 16.69 -4.52
C PRO A 33 -1.26 16.19 -3.07
N PHE A 34 -0.49 15.15 -2.75
CA PHE A 34 -0.13 14.82 -1.38
C PHE A 34 1.16 15.56 -1.02
N THR A 35 1.09 16.44 -0.04
CA THR A 35 2.22 17.27 0.38
C THR A 35 2.83 16.68 1.65
N LYS A 36 4.14 16.44 1.61
CA LYS A 36 4.94 16.07 2.79
C LYS A 36 5.34 17.33 3.54
N ASN A 37 5.11 17.37 4.85
CA ASN A 37 5.67 18.44 5.67
C ASN A 37 7.15 18.17 5.91
N GLN A 38 8.04 18.83 5.16
CA GLN A 38 9.47 18.60 5.19
C GLN A 38 10.03 18.67 6.63
N GLY A 39 10.66 17.57 7.07
CA GLY A 39 11.21 17.43 8.42
C GLY A 39 10.19 17.20 9.55
N LYS A 40 8.89 17.11 9.25
CA LYS A 40 7.81 16.90 10.24
C LYS A 40 6.76 15.87 9.81
N ASN A 41 6.96 15.22 8.68
CA ASN A 41 6.06 14.18 8.16
C ASN A 41 6.24 12.82 8.88
N ILE A 42 7.30 12.62 9.66
CA ILE A 42 7.44 11.39 10.44
C ILE A 42 6.50 11.44 11.65
N CYS A 43 5.58 10.47 11.71
CA CYS A 43 4.57 10.38 12.75
C CYS A 43 4.81 9.25 13.76
N LEU A 44 5.53 8.18 13.37
CA LEU A 44 6.00 7.14 14.29
C LEU A 44 7.45 6.73 14.00
N VAL A 45 8.19 6.47 15.07
CA VAL A 45 9.56 5.93 15.08
C VAL A 45 9.65 4.76 16.07
N PRO A 46 10.64 3.85 15.93
CA PRO A 46 10.83 2.77 16.88
C PRO A 46 11.05 3.27 18.32
N ILE A 47 10.58 2.52 19.31
CA ILE A 47 10.85 2.80 20.73
C ILE A 47 11.63 1.61 21.30
N PRO A 48 12.91 1.80 21.68
CA PRO A 48 13.77 0.69 22.10
C PRO A 48 13.28 -0.05 23.35
N ASP A 49 12.61 0.64 24.26
CA ASP A 49 12.34 0.13 25.61
C ASP A 49 10.93 -0.46 25.79
N THR A 50 10.05 -0.39 24.79
CA THR A 50 8.67 -0.91 24.92
C THR A 50 8.68 -2.44 24.94
N LYS A 51 8.22 -3.02 26.06
CA LYS A 51 8.22 -4.46 26.29
C LYS A 51 6.85 -5.07 26.12
N PHE A 52 6.81 -6.27 25.55
CA PHE A 52 5.63 -7.11 25.44
C PHE A 52 5.98 -8.54 25.83
N PHE A 53 5.13 -9.22 26.60
CA PHE A 53 5.33 -10.63 26.92
C PHE A 53 4.90 -11.50 25.74
N CYS A 54 5.87 -12.05 25.00
CA CYS A 54 5.59 -12.86 23.82
C CYS A 54 5.09 -14.26 24.22
N PRO A 55 3.84 -14.65 23.90
CA PRO A 55 3.26 -15.91 24.37
C PRO A 55 3.90 -17.14 23.72
N ILE A 56 4.50 -17.03 22.52
CA ILE A 56 5.20 -18.16 21.90
C ILE A 56 6.58 -18.36 22.52
N ARG A 57 7.31 -17.26 22.81
CA ARG A 57 8.66 -17.32 23.40
C ARG A 57 8.66 -17.48 24.93
N GLN A 58 7.54 -17.16 25.59
CA GLN A 58 7.41 -17.14 27.05
C GLN A 58 8.43 -16.20 27.73
N THR A 59 8.70 -15.04 27.10
CA THR A 59 9.59 -14.00 27.64
C THR A 59 9.20 -12.62 27.13
N PHE A 60 9.68 -11.57 27.79
CA PHE A 60 9.54 -10.20 27.31
C PHE A 60 10.44 -9.95 26.10
N VAL A 61 9.88 -9.24 25.12
CA VAL A 61 10.56 -8.83 23.88
C VAL A 61 10.38 -7.33 23.68
N TYR A 62 11.35 -6.68 23.05
CA TYR A 62 11.29 -5.28 22.66
C TYR A 62 10.60 -5.17 21.31
N TRP A 63 9.27 -5.29 21.32
CA TRP A 63 8.47 -5.67 20.15
C TRP A 63 8.42 -4.63 19.01
N GLU A 64 8.80 -3.40 19.29
CA GLU A 64 8.77 -2.25 18.38
C GLU A 64 10.09 -1.45 18.41
N ALA A 65 11.19 -2.12 18.78
CA ALA A 65 12.49 -1.49 18.97
C ALA A 65 13.29 -1.35 17.69
N LYS A 66 13.08 -2.22 16.71
CA LYS A 66 13.87 -2.24 15.48
C LYS A 66 13.31 -1.26 14.45
N ASP A 67 12.11 -1.54 13.95
CA ASP A 67 11.47 -0.80 12.85
C ASP A 67 9.96 -0.67 13.11
N VAL A 68 9.35 0.44 12.70
CA VAL A 68 7.89 0.64 12.71
C VAL A 68 7.43 1.28 11.40
N PHE A 69 6.59 0.59 10.63
CA PHE A 69 6.29 0.96 9.24
C PHE A 69 4.96 0.34 8.79
N ASN A 70 4.66 0.41 7.48
CA ASN A 70 3.50 -0.19 6.81
C ASN A 70 2.20 -0.14 7.64
N PRO A 71 1.55 1.03 7.73
CA PRO A 71 0.39 1.21 8.58
C PRO A 71 -0.95 1.10 7.85
N ALA A 72 -1.94 0.55 8.54
CA ALA A 72 -3.36 0.77 8.26
C ALA A 72 -3.87 1.98 9.06
N THR A 73 -4.86 2.71 8.53
CA THR A 73 -5.55 3.77 9.29
C THR A 73 -7.05 3.75 9.07
N VAL A 74 -7.81 4.15 10.10
CA VAL A 74 -9.25 4.30 10.07
C VAL A 74 -9.68 5.43 11.01
N VAL A 75 -10.77 6.12 10.69
CA VAL A 75 -11.37 7.11 11.59
C VAL A 75 -12.52 6.47 12.35
N ARG A 76 -12.55 6.66 13.67
CA ARG A 76 -13.66 6.28 14.53
C ARG A 76 -14.05 7.49 15.37
N ASN A 77 -15.29 7.96 15.17
CA ASN A 77 -15.79 9.21 15.76
C ASN A 77 -14.90 10.40 15.36
N ASP A 78 -14.35 11.12 16.33
CA ASP A 78 -13.49 12.29 16.16
C ASP A 78 -11.99 11.97 16.25
N THR A 79 -11.63 10.68 16.14
CA THR A 79 -10.27 10.19 16.39
C THR A 79 -9.80 9.31 15.22
N LEU A 80 -8.57 9.56 14.77
CA LEU A 80 -7.89 8.73 13.79
C LEU A 80 -7.10 7.64 14.51
N PHE A 81 -7.31 6.39 14.12
CA PHE A 81 -6.58 5.24 14.62
C PHE A 81 -5.62 4.69 13.56
N MET A 82 -4.47 4.22 14.01
CA MET A 82 -3.44 3.61 13.20
C MET A 82 -3.10 2.23 13.75
N ILE A 83 -3.06 1.24 12.86
CA ILE A 83 -2.55 -0.09 13.14
C ILE A 83 -1.24 -0.22 12.37
N TYR A 84 -0.11 -0.35 13.07
CA TYR A 84 1.22 -0.26 12.45
C TYR A 84 2.00 -1.56 12.58
N ARG A 85 2.75 -1.95 11.54
CA ARG A 85 3.74 -3.03 11.63
C ARG A 85 4.90 -2.58 12.51
N ALA A 86 5.32 -3.43 13.43
CA ALA A 86 6.47 -3.23 14.28
C ALA A 86 7.30 -4.51 14.36
N GLU A 87 8.62 -4.36 14.31
CA GLU A 87 9.56 -5.47 14.39
C GLU A 87 10.44 -5.40 15.64
N ASP A 88 10.73 -6.58 16.19
CA ASP A 88 11.82 -6.78 17.14
C ASP A 88 13.11 -7.21 16.40
N GLU A 89 14.20 -7.37 17.13
CA GLU A 89 15.51 -7.78 16.58
C GLU A 89 15.79 -9.29 16.69
N ILE A 90 14.81 -10.07 17.16
CA ILE A 90 15.05 -11.45 17.59
C ILE A 90 14.44 -12.47 16.61
N GLY A 91 15.07 -13.64 16.54
CA GLY A 91 14.57 -14.75 15.72
C GLY A 91 15.34 -14.91 14.41
N LYS A 92 14.86 -15.86 13.59
CA LYS A 92 15.59 -16.33 12.39
C LYS A 92 15.50 -15.40 11.18
N TYR A 93 14.47 -14.56 11.12
CA TYR A 93 14.09 -13.80 9.92
C TYR A 93 14.24 -12.28 10.11
N ALA A 94 15.26 -11.86 10.87
CA ALA A 94 15.55 -10.45 11.18
C ALA A 94 14.46 -9.72 11.99
N GLY A 95 13.67 -10.48 12.76
CA GLY A 95 12.61 -9.96 13.62
C GLY A 95 11.31 -10.75 13.50
N THR A 96 10.42 -10.57 14.46
CA THR A 96 9.02 -10.99 14.38
C THR A 96 8.11 -9.76 14.28
N SER A 97 7.37 -9.64 13.18
CA SER A 97 6.38 -8.58 12.98
C SER A 97 5.15 -8.75 13.88
N ARG A 98 4.73 -7.65 14.51
CA ARG A 98 3.48 -7.52 15.28
C ARG A 98 2.79 -6.22 14.91
N LEU A 99 1.47 -6.16 15.09
CA LEU A 99 0.70 -4.96 14.79
C LEU A 99 0.41 -4.18 16.07
N GLY A 100 0.96 -2.96 16.15
CA GLY A 100 0.67 -1.98 17.19
C GLY A 100 -0.62 -1.21 16.93
N LEU A 101 -1.12 -0.51 17.95
CA LEU A 101 -2.24 0.42 17.84
C LEU A 101 -1.80 1.79 18.32
N ALA A 102 -2.14 2.83 17.58
CA ALA A 102 -1.99 4.21 18.00
C ALA A 102 -3.21 5.04 17.63
N PHE A 103 -3.39 6.18 18.28
CA PHE A 103 -4.47 7.12 17.95
C PHE A 103 -3.98 8.56 17.92
N SER A 104 -4.67 9.39 17.14
CA SER A 104 -4.35 10.80 16.94
C SER A 104 -5.61 11.63 16.83
N THR A 105 -5.58 12.82 17.43
CA THR A 105 -6.64 13.83 17.31
C THR A 105 -6.31 14.90 16.26
N ASP A 106 -5.12 14.90 15.68
CA ASP A 106 -4.68 15.87 14.65
C ASP A 106 -4.17 15.23 13.35
N GLY A 107 -4.06 13.90 13.32
CA GLY A 107 -3.59 13.11 12.18
C GLY A 107 -2.08 13.07 12.02
N SER A 108 -1.29 13.65 12.92
CA SER A 108 0.19 13.67 12.81
C SER A 108 0.90 13.27 14.11
N ASN A 109 0.34 13.60 15.27
CA ASN A 109 0.86 13.23 16.57
C ASN A 109 0.07 12.05 17.13
N PHE A 110 0.75 10.94 17.41
CA PHE A 110 0.12 9.69 17.81
C PHE A 110 0.49 9.29 19.23
N ILE A 111 -0.50 8.80 19.97
CA ILE A 111 -0.33 8.14 21.27
C ILE A 111 -0.47 6.64 21.02
N ARG A 112 0.55 5.88 21.41
CA ARG A 112 0.63 4.43 21.18
C ARG A 112 0.01 3.67 22.34
N HIS A 113 -0.60 2.54 22.01
CA HIS A 113 -0.90 1.48 22.96
C HIS A 113 0.40 0.77 23.33
N ALA A 114 0.57 0.37 24.60
CA ALA A 114 1.83 -0.20 25.09
C ALA A 114 2.14 -1.60 24.53
N GLU A 115 1.08 -2.36 24.22
CA GLU A 115 1.17 -3.73 23.71
C GLU A 115 0.60 -3.82 22.28
N PRO A 116 1.12 -4.73 21.45
CA PRO A 116 0.56 -5.01 20.13
C PRO A 116 -0.86 -5.58 20.25
N VAL A 117 -1.70 -5.31 19.26
CA VAL A 117 -3.11 -5.73 19.20
C VAL A 117 -3.34 -6.94 18.29
N VAL A 118 -2.43 -7.20 17.34
CA VAL A 118 -2.40 -8.45 16.56
C VAL A 118 -0.97 -8.96 16.54
N TYR A 119 -0.79 -10.23 16.91
CA TYR A 119 0.53 -10.85 16.99
C TYR A 119 0.41 -12.38 16.88
N PRO A 120 1.50 -13.08 16.52
CA PRO A 120 1.54 -14.54 16.57
C PRO A 120 1.29 -15.06 17.98
N ASN A 121 0.43 -16.06 18.13
CA ASN A 121 0.07 -16.65 19.42
C ASN A 121 0.14 -18.19 19.36
N ASN A 122 -0.06 -18.87 20.50
CA ASN A 122 -0.30 -20.31 20.55
C ASN A 122 -1.76 -20.64 20.17
N ASP A 123 -2.19 -20.12 19.01
CA ASP A 123 -3.48 -20.37 18.39
C ASP A 123 -3.32 -21.31 17.17
N GLU A 124 -4.43 -21.59 16.47
CA GLU A 124 -4.43 -22.44 15.28
C GLU A 124 -3.62 -21.88 14.09
N TYR A 125 -3.26 -20.58 14.12
CA TYR A 125 -2.56 -19.89 13.03
C TYR A 125 -1.05 -19.82 13.24
N LYS A 126 -0.53 -20.30 14.37
CA LYS A 126 0.91 -20.33 14.70
C LYS A 126 1.80 -20.85 13.56
N ASN A 127 1.40 -21.91 12.87
CA ASN A 127 2.20 -22.51 11.79
C ASN A 127 2.35 -21.61 10.55
N TYR A 128 1.49 -20.61 10.40
CA TYR A 128 1.49 -19.65 9.30
C TYR A 128 2.13 -18.31 9.67
N GLU A 129 2.11 -17.96 10.97
CA GLU A 129 2.58 -16.66 11.47
C GLU A 129 3.93 -16.75 12.21
N TRP A 130 4.42 -17.94 12.57
CA TRP A 130 5.67 -18.09 13.33
C TRP A 130 6.82 -18.57 12.44
N GLU A 131 8.02 -17.98 12.46
CA GLU A 131 8.50 -16.90 13.35
C GLU A 131 8.43 -15.48 12.73
N GLY A 132 8.05 -15.36 11.46
CA GLY A 132 8.09 -14.10 10.71
C GLY A 132 7.09 -13.05 11.21
N GLY A 133 5.88 -13.46 11.57
CA GLY A 133 4.91 -12.61 12.25
C GLY A 133 3.64 -12.33 11.48
N VAL A 134 3.05 -11.19 11.81
CA VAL A 134 1.88 -10.59 11.15
C VAL A 134 2.26 -9.23 10.59
N GLU A 135 2.10 -9.04 9.28
CA GLU A 135 2.68 -7.90 8.55
C GLU A 135 1.63 -7.13 7.74
N ASP A 136 2.00 -5.91 7.33
CA ASP A 136 1.39 -5.11 6.26
C ASP A 136 -0.16 -5.03 6.30
N PRO A 137 -0.75 -4.48 7.38
CA PRO A 137 -2.19 -4.38 7.56
C PRO A 137 -2.88 -3.37 6.62
N ARG A 138 -4.02 -3.77 6.04
CA ARG A 138 -5.04 -2.83 5.49
C ARG A 138 -6.36 -3.04 6.21
N ILE A 139 -7.11 -1.95 6.43
CA ILE A 139 -8.35 -1.95 7.21
C ILE A 139 -9.50 -1.28 6.47
N VAL A 140 -10.69 -1.87 6.53
CA VAL A 140 -11.96 -1.27 6.11
C VAL A 140 -13.03 -1.52 7.17
N GLU A 141 -14.09 -0.71 7.16
CA GLU A 141 -15.25 -0.85 8.04
C GLU A 141 -16.44 -1.43 7.26
N SER A 142 -17.28 -2.26 7.88
CA SER A 142 -18.58 -2.64 7.32
C SER A 142 -19.67 -1.64 7.69
N GLU A 143 -20.82 -1.75 7.03
CA GLU A 143 -22.02 -0.95 7.36
C GLU A 143 -22.38 -1.02 8.86
N ASP A 144 -22.25 -2.21 9.45
CA ASP A 144 -22.58 -2.49 10.85
C ASP A 144 -21.48 -2.08 11.86
N GLY A 145 -20.43 -1.40 11.40
CA GLY A 145 -19.35 -0.90 12.27
C GLY A 145 -18.33 -1.95 12.71
N VAL A 146 -18.22 -3.07 11.97
CA VAL A 146 -17.17 -4.07 12.18
C VAL A 146 -15.97 -3.71 11.31
N TYR A 147 -14.79 -3.71 11.90
CA TYR A 147 -13.53 -3.52 11.18
C TYR A 147 -13.00 -4.85 10.66
N TYR A 148 -12.59 -4.86 9.40
CA TYR A 148 -11.96 -5.98 8.72
C TYR A 148 -10.53 -5.60 8.37
N LEU A 149 -9.58 -6.37 8.90
CA LEU A 149 -8.15 -6.17 8.75
C LEU A 149 -7.60 -7.30 7.89
N THR A 150 -7.17 -6.99 6.67
CA THR A 150 -6.34 -7.91 5.90
C THR A 150 -4.87 -7.72 6.30
N TYR A 151 -4.14 -8.80 6.49
CA TYR A 151 -2.73 -8.75 6.87
C TYR A 151 -1.98 -9.95 6.29
N THR A 152 -0.66 -9.91 6.30
CA THR A 152 0.18 -11.03 5.87
C THR A 152 0.57 -11.88 7.08
N ALA A 153 0.22 -13.17 7.07
CA ALA A 153 0.81 -14.16 7.96
C ALA A 153 2.10 -14.70 7.32
N TYR A 154 3.24 -14.53 8.02
CA TYR A 154 4.54 -14.94 7.53
C TYR A 154 5.23 -15.91 8.49
N ASN A 155 5.56 -17.11 8.01
CA ASN A 155 6.25 -18.13 8.81
C ASN A 155 7.76 -18.22 8.53
N GLY A 156 8.29 -17.32 7.69
CA GLY A 156 9.68 -17.39 7.22
C GLY A 156 9.89 -18.17 5.92
N ASP A 157 8.83 -18.79 5.39
CA ASP A 157 8.84 -19.48 4.10
C ASP A 157 7.87 -18.79 3.12
N LYS A 158 6.60 -18.63 3.50
CA LYS A 158 5.59 -18.00 2.63
C LYS A 158 4.80 -16.91 3.32
N ALA A 159 4.57 -15.83 2.58
CA ALA A 159 3.56 -14.81 2.88
C ALA A 159 2.17 -15.31 2.49
N ARG A 160 1.19 -15.20 3.40
CA ARG A 160 -0.21 -15.60 3.15
C ARG A 160 -1.15 -14.47 3.55
N LEU A 161 -2.08 -14.12 2.68
CA LEU A 161 -3.07 -13.07 2.95
C LEU A 161 -4.15 -13.63 3.88
N PHE A 162 -4.19 -13.08 5.09
CA PHE A 162 -5.08 -13.44 6.18
C PHE A 162 -6.05 -12.30 6.48
N VAL A 163 -7.11 -12.61 7.23
CA VAL A 163 -8.10 -11.63 7.70
C VAL A 163 -8.42 -11.79 9.18
N ALA A 164 -8.60 -10.67 9.86
CA ALA A 164 -9.11 -10.58 11.22
C ALA A 164 -10.20 -9.52 11.33
N THR A 165 -11.07 -9.63 12.34
CA THR A 165 -12.11 -8.63 12.62
C THR A 165 -12.05 -8.09 14.03
N SER A 166 -12.54 -6.86 14.20
CA SER A 166 -12.68 -6.20 15.50
C SER A 166 -13.85 -5.22 15.48
N THR A 167 -14.43 -4.92 16.64
CA THR A 167 -15.41 -3.83 16.84
C THR A 167 -14.84 -2.69 17.68
N ASP A 168 -13.62 -2.85 18.22
CA ASP A 168 -12.98 -1.91 19.14
C ASP A 168 -11.56 -1.50 18.74
N LEU A 169 -11.01 -2.08 17.66
CA LEU A 169 -9.64 -1.95 17.14
C LEU A 169 -8.55 -2.55 18.06
N ARG A 170 -8.93 -3.15 19.18
CA ARG A 170 -8.01 -3.68 20.21
C ARG A 170 -8.06 -5.19 20.28
N SER A 171 -9.27 -5.74 20.30
CA SER A 171 -9.56 -7.15 20.41
C SER A 171 -9.85 -7.69 19.01
N TRP A 172 -9.01 -8.60 18.52
CA TRP A 172 -9.10 -9.13 17.17
C TRP A 172 -9.40 -10.62 17.15
N THR A 173 -10.36 -11.02 16.31
CA THR A 173 -10.62 -12.43 15.96
C THR A 173 -10.00 -12.73 14.61
N LYS A 174 -9.03 -13.65 14.57
CA LYS A 174 -8.39 -14.11 13.34
C LYS A 174 -9.23 -15.19 12.68
N TYR A 175 -9.30 -15.18 11.35
CA TYR A 175 -10.03 -16.19 10.57
C TYR A 175 -9.12 -17.00 9.64
N GLY A 176 -7.81 -16.79 9.68
CA GLY A 176 -6.86 -17.48 8.82
C GLY A 176 -6.77 -16.87 7.42
N SER A 177 -6.29 -17.67 6.48
CA SER A 177 -6.16 -17.27 5.07
C SER A 177 -7.53 -16.91 4.48
N ILE A 178 -7.57 -15.81 3.72
CA ILE A 178 -8.77 -15.40 3.00
C ILE A 178 -9.25 -16.44 1.98
N PHE A 179 -8.37 -17.33 1.52
CA PHE A 179 -8.68 -18.36 0.52
C PHE A 179 -8.96 -19.74 1.13
N LYS A 180 -9.11 -19.85 2.46
CA LYS A 180 -9.29 -21.15 3.14
C LYS A 180 -10.49 -21.97 2.66
N LYS A 181 -11.54 -21.31 2.15
CA LYS A 181 -12.74 -21.99 1.63
C LYS A 181 -12.72 -22.18 0.10
N TYR A 182 -11.85 -21.46 -0.61
CA TYR A 182 -11.77 -21.58 -2.06
C TYR A 182 -11.17 -22.94 -2.43
N ASN A 183 -11.88 -23.72 -3.26
CA ASN A 183 -11.47 -25.08 -3.68
C ASN A 183 -10.89 -25.93 -2.54
N ASN A 184 -11.58 -25.98 -1.39
CA ASN A 184 -11.14 -26.73 -0.21
C ASN A 184 -9.74 -26.30 0.33
N GLY A 185 -9.39 -25.02 0.19
CA GLY A 185 -8.17 -24.45 0.75
C GLY A 185 -6.93 -24.64 -0.12
N GLU A 186 -7.09 -24.98 -1.41
CA GLU A 186 -5.99 -25.17 -2.37
C GLU A 186 -5.00 -23.99 -2.40
N LEU A 187 -5.50 -22.77 -2.17
CA LEU A 187 -4.71 -21.54 -2.23
C LEU A 187 -4.17 -21.06 -0.87
N VAL A 188 -4.35 -21.81 0.22
CA VAL A 188 -3.81 -21.42 1.54
C VAL A 188 -2.28 -21.35 1.53
N ASN A 189 -1.63 -22.15 0.69
CA ASN A 189 -0.17 -22.28 0.64
C ASN A 189 0.46 -21.66 -0.61
N ILE A 190 -0.25 -20.79 -1.34
CA ILE A 190 0.38 -19.94 -2.35
C ILE A 190 0.91 -18.65 -1.69
N TRP A 191 1.85 -17.99 -2.35
CA TRP A 191 2.25 -16.65 -1.97
C TRP A 191 1.05 -15.70 -2.20
N SER A 192 0.62 -15.01 -1.15
CA SER A 192 -0.44 -14.01 -1.23
C SER A 192 -0.22 -12.95 -0.17
N LYS A 193 -0.36 -11.67 -0.53
CA LYS A 193 -0.31 -10.55 0.40
C LYS A 193 -1.03 -9.32 -0.16
N ALA A 194 -1.05 -8.25 0.66
CA ALA A 194 -1.53 -6.91 0.34
C ALA A 194 -2.96 -6.89 -0.24
N GLY A 195 -3.98 -6.94 0.63
CA GLY A 195 -5.39 -6.88 0.23
C GLY A 195 -6.00 -5.48 0.32
N SER A 196 -6.26 -4.82 -0.81
CA SER A 196 -6.97 -3.54 -0.86
C SER A 196 -8.45 -3.75 -1.18
N VAL A 197 -9.28 -3.79 -0.14
CA VAL A 197 -10.74 -3.90 -0.29
C VAL A 197 -11.33 -2.63 -0.88
N VAL A 198 -12.31 -2.77 -1.78
CA VAL A 198 -13.04 -1.64 -2.37
C VAL A 198 -14.06 -1.10 -1.36
N CYS A 199 -14.00 0.21 -1.13
CA CYS A 199 -14.87 0.92 -0.20
C CYS A 199 -15.45 2.19 -0.82
N ARG A 200 -16.53 2.69 -0.22
CA ARG A 200 -17.06 4.03 -0.45
C ARG A 200 -16.72 4.91 0.75
N LYS A 201 -16.59 6.20 0.51
CA LYS A 201 -16.47 7.18 1.59
C LYS A 201 -17.85 7.56 2.10
N GLU A 202 -18.03 7.58 3.42
CA GLU A 202 -19.22 8.12 4.09
C GLU A 202 -18.80 9.00 5.25
N GLY A 203 -18.91 10.33 5.07
CA GLY A 203 -18.29 11.26 6.01
C GLY A 203 -16.78 11.03 6.06
N GLU A 204 -16.27 10.64 7.23
CA GLU A 204 -14.86 10.28 7.49
C GLU A 204 -14.60 8.77 7.47
N ARG A 205 -15.65 7.96 7.30
CA ARG A 205 -15.57 6.50 7.31
C ARG A 205 -15.31 5.95 5.90
N LEU A 206 -14.58 4.85 5.81
CA LEU A 206 -14.37 4.08 4.59
C LEU A 206 -15.09 2.73 4.73
N ILE A 207 -16.25 2.64 4.08
CA ILE A 207 -17.18 1.52 4.22
C ILE A 207 -17.00 0.55 3.06
N ALA A 208 -16.62 -0.70 3.35
CA ALA A 208 -16.54 -1.78 2.37
C ALA A 208 -17.86 -1.88 1.59
N THR A 209 -17.78 -1.86 0.26
CA THR A 209 -18.98 -1.68 -0.59
C THR A 209 -19.10 -2.79 -1.60
N LYS A 210 -20.32 -3.28 -1.79
CA LYS A 210 -20.62 -4.30 -2.80
C LYS A 210 -20.77 -3.65 -4.18
N ILE A 211 -20.19 -4.28 -5.19
CA ILE A 211 -20.40 -3.98 -6.61
C ILE A 211 -20.94 -5.25 -7.25
N ASN A 212 -22.11 -5.13 -7.90
CA ASN A 212 -22.84 -6.28 -8.47
C ASN A 212 -23.09 -7.41 -7.44
N GLY A 213 -23.45 -7.02 -6.20
CA GLY A 213 -23.83 -7.95 -5.13
C GLY A 213 -22.68 -8.61 -4.36
N LYS A 214 -21.42 -8.32 -4.72
CA LYS A 214 -20.22 -8.88 -4.05
C LYS A 214 -19.29 -7.78 -3.57
N TYR A 215 -18.58 -8.01 -2.47
CA TYR A 215 -17.41 -7.21 -2.10
C TYR A 215 -16.25 -7.53 -3.04
N TRP A 216 -15.41 -6.54 -3.30
CA TRP A 216 -14.26 -6.65 -4.18
C TRP A 216 -12.97 -6.28 -3.45
N MET A 217 -11.87 -6.93 -3.82
CA MET A 217 -10.53 -6.65 -3.32
C MET A 217 -9.51 -6.77 -4.44
N PHE A 218 -8.58 -5.83 -4.49
CA PHE A 218 -7.36 -5.93 -5.30
C PHE A 218 -6.23 -6.47 -4.42
N TRP A 219 -5.52 -7.48 -4.90
CA TRP A 219 -4.50 -8.17 -4.09
C TRP A 219 -3.31 -8.60 -4.94
N GLY A 220 -2.13 -8.82 -4.33
CA GLY A 220 -0.93 -9.28 -5.03
C GLY A 220 0.32 -8.45 -4.70
N GLU A 221 1.41 -8.64 -5.44
CA GLU A 221 2.71 -7.98 -5.21
C GLU A 221 3.59 -7.98 -6.48
N SER A 222 3.55 -9.08 -7.24
CA SER A 222 4.17 -9.20 -8.57
C SER A 222 3.27 -8.66 -9.68
N ASN A 223 1.97 -8.92 -9.54
CA ASN A 223 0.89 -8.50 -10.41
C ASN A 223 -0.29 -8.11 -9.51
N ILE A 224 -1.20 -7.30 -10.04
CA ILE A 224 -2.46 -7.02 -9.34
C ILE A 224 -3.53 -7.99 -9.82
N TYR A 225 -4.02 -8.79 -8.88
CA TYR A 225 -5.13 -9.71 -9.04
C TYR A 225 -6.39 -9.14 -8.37
N MET A 226 -7.51 -9.83 -8.58
CA MET A 226 -8.81 -9.48 -8.00
C MET A 226 -9.37 -10.66 -7.22
N ALA A 227 -10.20 -10.37 -6.22
CA ALA A 227 -11.01 -11.36 -5.52
C ALA A 227 -12.38 -10.78 -5.16
N THR A 228 -13.37 -11.66 -5.00
CA THR A 228 -14.70 -11.29 -4.53
C THR A 228 -15.07 -12.04 -3.25
N SER A 229 -15.96 -11.45 -2.45
CA SER A 229 -16.48 -12.06 -1.23
C SER A 229 -17.95 -11.69 -1.00
N GLU A 230 -18.67 -12.55 -0.28
CA GLU A 230 -20.01 -12.24 0.23
C GLU A 230 -19.99 -11.67 1.66
N ASN A 231 -18.93 -11.95 2.42
CA ASN A 231 -18.87 -11.75 3.86
C ASN A 231 -17.59 -11.08 4.38
N LEU A 232 -16.71 -10.62 3.48
CA LEU A 232 -15.40 -9.99 3.76
C LEU A 232 -14.35 -10.88 4.44
N ILE A 233 -14.66 -12.16 4.71
CA ILE A 233 -13.77 -13.12 5.37
C ILE A 233 -13.27 -14.17 4.38
N ASP A 234 -14.21 -14.78 3.66
CA ASP A 234 -13.93 -15.84 2.70
C ASP A 234 -13.94 -15.21 1.29
N TRP A 235 -12.79 -15.24 0.64
CA TRP A 235 -12.58 -14.62 -0.66
C TRP A 235 -12.35 -15.67 -1.74
N SER A 236 -12.83 -15.39 -2.94
CA SER A 236 -12.59 -16.20 -4.14
C SER A 236 -11.83 -15.35 -5.15
N PRO A 237 -10.62 -15.75 -5.59
CA PRO A 237 -9.90 -15.01 -6.62
C PRO A 237 -10.67 -15.05 -7.94
N ILE A 238 -10.48 -14.02 -8.77
CA ILE A 238 -11.04 -14.01 -10.12
C ILE A 238 -10.12 -14.83 -11.03
N GLU A 239 -10.63 -15.95 -11.54
CA GLU A 239 -9.89 -16.85 -12.41
C GLU A 239 -9.78 -16.33 -13.84
N GLU A 240 -8.65 -16.60 -14.49
CA GLU A 240 -8.51 -16.41 -15.93
C GLU A 240 -9.20 -17.58 -16.66
N THR A 241 -10.32 -17.27 -17.30
CA THR A 241 -11.13 -18.27 -18.03
C THR A 241 -10.66 -18.45 -19.47
N ASP A 242 -9.95 -17.47 -20.02
CA ASP A 242 -9.32 -17.58 -21.34
C ASP A 242 -7.97 -18.28 -21.20
N THR A 243 -7.95 -19.58 -21.51
CA THR A 243 -6.76 -20.42 -21.38
C THR A 243 -5.57 -19.93 -22.21
N THR A 244 -5.81 -19.10 -23.24
CA THR A 244 -4.74 -18.49 -24.05
C THR A 244 -4.00 -17.38 -23.32
N LYS A 245 -4.61 -16.82 -22.26
CA LYS A 245 -4.04 -15.77 -21.39
C LYS A 245 -3.48 -16.32 -20.08
N THR A 246 -3.54 -17.64 -19.88
CA THR A 246 -2.98 -18.25 -18.67
C THR A 246 -1.45 -18.18 -18.72
N VAL A 247 -0.88 -17.41 -17.81
CA VAL A 247 0.56 -17.21 -17.66
C VAL A 247 1.01 -17.69 -16.28
N TYR A 248 2.29 -18.04 -16.15
CA TYR A 248 2.90 -18.42 -14.88
C TYR A 248 3.59 -17.22 -14.23
N ASP A 249 3.31 -16.99 -12.94
CA ASP A 249 4.01 -15.99 -12.16
C ASP A 249 5.34 -16.58 -11.68
N PHE A 250 6.42 -16.29 -12.40
CA PHE A 250 7.75 -16.80 -12.05
C PHE A 250 8.33 -16.14 -10.79
N ILE A 251 7.84 -14.97 -10.38
CA ILE A 251 8.29 -14.30 -9.16
C ILE A 251 7.69 -15.01 -7.95
N ARG A 252 6.41 -15.41 -8.03
CA ARG A 252 5.66 -16.01 -6.90
C ARG A 252 5.43 -17.50 -7.01
N ASN A 253 5.89 -18.11 -8.09
CA ASN A 253 5.89 -19.54 -8.34
C ASN A 253 4.49 -20.17 -8.24
N HIS A 254 3.51 -19.57 -8.91
CA HIS A 254 2.15 -20.11 -9.06
C HIS A 254 1.52 -19.67 -10.39
N ARG A 255 0.42 -20.32 -10.79
CA ARG A 255 -0.39 -19.89 -11.95
C ARG A 255 -0.96 -18.49 -11.68
N MET A 256 -0.93 -17.61 -12.68
CA MET A 256 -1.56 -16.30 -12.56
C MET A 256 -3.09 -16.42 -12.54
N PHE A 257 -3.71 -15.57 -11.74
CA PHE A 257 -5.15 -15.33 -11.78
C PHE A 257 -5.47 -14.31 -12.88
N LYS A 258 -6.76 -14.00 -13.11
CA LYS A 258 -7.13 -12.90 -13.99
C LYS A 258 -6.44 -11.63 -13.49
N THR A 259 -5.53 -11.11 -14.30
CA THR A 259 -4.64 -10.02 -13.92
C THR A 259 -5.29 -8.70 -14.30
N LEU A 260 -5.43 -7.80 -13.33
CA LEU A 260 -5.93 -6.46 -13.57
C LEU A 260 -4.86 -5.61 -14.26
N PHE A 261 -3.63 -5.64 -13.75
CA PHE A 261 -2.45 -5.09 -14.43
C PHE A 261 -1.14 -5.69 -13.91
N THR A 262 -0.09 -5.55 -14.73
CA THR A 262 1.28 -6.04 -14.54
C THR A 262 2.26 -4.86 -14.46
N PRO A 263 3.51 -5.07 -14.00
CA PRO A 263 4.60 -4.12 -14.19
C PRO A 263 4.81 -3.72 -15.67
N ARG A 264 5.34 -2.52 -15.93
CA ARG A 264 5.54 -1.96 -17.27
C ARG A 264 7.02 -1.73 -17.57
N GLN A 265 7.49 -2.21 -18.73
CA GLN A 265 8.87 -1.97 -19.19
C GLN A 265 9.15 -0.47 -19.33
N GLY A 266 10.30 -0.02 -18.83
CA GLY A 266 10.77 1.37 -18.97
C GLY A 266 10.00 2.39 -18.13
N MET A 267 9.15 1.94 -17.20
CA MET A 267 8.36 2.79 -16.29
C MET A 267 8.78 2.58 -14.84
N PHE A 268 8.46 3.55 -13.97
CA PHE A 268 8.75 3.50 -12.53
C PHE A 268 8.21 2.24 -11.84
N ASP A 269 7.15 1.63 -12.40
CA ASP A 269 6.52 0.41 -11.94
C ASP A 269 6.88 -0.81 -12.80
N SER A 270 8.19 -0.96 -13.06
CA SER A 270 8.77 -1.98 -13.93
C SER A 270 9.14 -3.28 -13.22
N GLY A 271 9.45 -3.23 -11.92
CA GLY A 271 9.89 -4.39 -11.15
C GLY A 271 8.75 -5.12 -10.43
N LEU A 272 7.91 -4.39 -9.71
CA LEU A 272 6.79 -4.91 -8.91
C LEU A 272 5.63 -3.92 -8.89
N VAL A 273 4.42 -4.44 -8.67
CA VAL A 273 3.19 -3.66 -8.42
C VAL A 273 2.43 -4.31 -7.27
N GLU A 274 2.16 -3.54 -6.23
CA GLU A 274 1.61 -4.04 -4.97
C GLU A 274 0.48 -3.12 -4.49
N PRO A 275 -0.67 -3.65 -4.05
CA PRO A 275 -1.76 -2.83 -3.51
C PRO A 275 -1.32 -1.99 -2.32
N GLY A 276 -1.78 -0.74 -2.27
CA GLY A 276 -1.55 0.15 -1.12
C GLY A 276 -2.74 0.12 -0.14
N PRO A 277 -3.36 1.28 0.18
CA PRO A 277 -4.55 1.35 1.02
C PRO A 277 -5.81 0.76 0.36
N PRO A 278 -6.94 0.67 1.08
CA PRO A 278 -8.24 0.36 0.48
C PRO A 278 -8.55 1.24 -0.75
N ALA A 279 -9.16 0.64 -1.77
CA ALA A 279 -9.53 1.33 -3.00
C ALA A 279 -10.87 2.06 -2.83
N ILE A 280 -11.00 3.28 -3.34
CA ILE A 280 -12.15 4.15 -3.05
C ILE A 280 -13.01 4.34 -4.29
N ILE A 281 -14.30 4.07 -4.19
CA ILE A 281 -15.29 4.42 -5.22
C ILE A 281 -15.45 5.94 -5.26
N THR A 282 -15.30 6.51 -6.46
CA THR A 282 -15.50 7.94 -6.75
C THR A 282 -16.50 8.11 -7.90
N PRO A 283 -17.00 9.32 -8.17
CA PRO A 283 -17.86 9.58 -9.32
C PRO A 283 -17.22 9.20 -10.66
N LYS A 284 -15.89 9.29 -10.75
CA LYS A 284 -15.08 9.02 -11.96
C LYS A 284 -14.73 7.55 -12.15
N GLY A 285 -14.85 6.72 -11.11
CA GLY A 285 -14.38 5.33 -11.11
C GLY A 285 -13.86 4.90 -9.75
N ILE A 286 -13.31 3.71 -9.65
CA ILE A 286 -12.62 3.23 -8.45
C ILE A 286 -11.19 3.75 -8.50
N LEU A 287 -10.85 4.64 -7.56
CA LEU A 287 -9.51 5.13 -7.35
C LEU A 287 -8.72 4.10 -6.54
N PHE A 288 -7.66 3.56 -7.12
CA PHE A 288 -6.79 2.59 -6.48
C PHE A 288 -5.36 3.13 -6.40
N ILE A 289 -4.85 3.26 -5.17
CA ILE A 289 -3.45 3.60 -4.89
C ILE A 289 -2.66 2.29 -4.78
N TYR A 290 -1.57 2.19 -5.52
CA TYR A 290 -0.66 1.05 -5.48
C TYR A 290 0.77 1.52 -5.27
N ASN A 291 1.58 0.66 -4.68
CA ASN A 291 3.01 0.79 -4.57
C ASN A 291 3.67 0.05 -5.72
N SER A 292 4.86 0.48 -6.07
CA SER A 292 5.61 -0.09 -7.17
C SER A 292 7.08 -0.03 -6.88
N ARG A 293 7.82 -0.95 -7.49
CA ARG A 293 9.27 -1.00 -7.40
C ARG A 293 9.87 -0.79 -8.78
N ASN A 294 10.75 0.18 -8.93
CA ASN A 294 11.51 0.34 -10.17
C ASN A 294 12.50 -0.81 -10.31
N SER A 295 12.62 -1.39 -11.50
CA SER A 295 13.37 -2.63 -11.71
C SER A 295 14.86 -2.47 -11.38
N ASP A 296 15.40 -3.43 -10.63
CA ASP A 296 16.83 -3.74 -10.57
C ASP A 296 17.14 -5.12 -11.19
N ASN A 297 16.13 -5.73 -11.81
CA ASN A 297 16.22 -7.03 -12.45
C ASN A 297 16.72 -6.85 -13.89
N PRO A 298 17.77 -7.57 -14.32
CA PRO A 298 18.32 -7.45 -15.68
C PRO A 298 17.33 -7.83 -16.80
N ARG A 299 16.22 -8.51 -16.48
CA ARG A 299 15.19 -8.90 -17.45
C ARG A 299 14.11 -7.83 -17.68
N MET A 300 14.04 -6.81 -16.82
CA MET A 300 13.04 -5.75 -16.88
C MET A 300 13.77 -4.41 -16.98
N THR A 301 13.49 -3.63 -18.01
CA THR A 301 14.06 -2.29 -18.19
C THR A 301 13.45 -1.33 -17.15
N PRO A 302 14.27 -0.72 -16.28
CA PRO A 302 13.78 0.30 -15.37
C PRO A 302 13.47 1.61 -16.09
N ASP A 303 12.73 2.48 -15.42
CA ASP A 303 12.74 3.90 -15.74
C ASP A 303 14.03 4.53 -15.22
N SER A 304 14.74 5.22 -16.12
CA SER A 304 16.02 5.87 -15.82
C SER A 304 15.88 7.16 -15.01
N ALA A 305 14.66 7.69 -14.85
CA ALA A 305 14.39 8.84 -13.98
C ALA A 305 14.39 8.47 -12.49
N TYR A 306 14.29 7.18 -12.14
CA TYR A 306 14.21 6.65 -10.78
C TYR A 306 15.37 5.69 -10.49
N GLN A 307 15.75 5.52 -9.23
CA GLN A 307 16.79 4.58 -8.83
C GLN A 307 16.32 3.13 -9.02
N PRO A 308 17.18 2.21 -9.46
CA PRO A 308 16.86 0.77 -9.43
C PRO A 308 16.52 0.32 -8.01
N GLY A 309 15.43 -0.42 -7.86
CA GLY A 309 14.93 -0.91 -6.57
C GLY A 309 14.15 0.13 -5.74
N GLU A 310 14.00 1.36 -6.22
CA GLU A 310 13.22 2.42 -5.56
C GLU A 310 11.74 2.06 -5.50
N TYR A 311 11.13 2.21 -4.32
CA TYR A 311 9.70 2.04 -4.12
C TYR A 311 8.97 3.38 -4.11
N THR A 312 7.99 3.51 -5.00
CA THR A 312 7.15 4.70 -5.17
C THR A 312 5.67 4.32 -5.22
N SER A 313 4.78 5.27 -4.94
CA SER A 313 3.33 5.06 -5.01
C SER A 313 2.70 5.84 -6.16
N ALA A 314 1.74 5.19 -6.83
CA ALA A 314 1.01 5.72 -7.97
C ALA A 314 -0.48 5.40 -7.85
N GLN A 315 -1.26 5.89 -8.81
CA GLN A 315 -2.71 5.74 -8.85
C GLN A 315 -3.15 5.12 -10.17
N ILE A 316 -4.26 4.38 -10.12
CA ILE A 316 -4.95 3.83 -11.28
C ILE A 316 -6.45 4.03 -11.08
N LEU A 317 -7.16 4.30 -12.18
CA LEU A 317 -8.60 4.46 -12.23
C LEU A 317 -9.22 3.24 -12.89
N LEU A 318 -10.18 2.63 -12.21
CA LEU A 318 -10.93 1.49 -12.71
C LEU A 318 -12.39 1.86 -12.92
N ASP A 319 -13.08 1.10 -13.75
CA ASP A 319 -14.52 1.25 -13.91
C ASP A 319 -15.25 0.85 -12.59
N LYS A 320 -16.24 1.65 -12.20
CA LYS A 320 -16.97 1.46 -10.94
C LYS A 320 -18.13 0.46 -11.05
N ASP A 321 -18.58 0.19 -12.28
CA ASP A 321 -19.63 -0.76 -12.59
C ASP A 321 -19.03 -2.13 -12.99
N ASP A 322 -17.81 -2.13 -13.56
CA ASP A 322 -16.99 -3.34 -13.79
C ASP A 322 -15.55 -3.18 -13.24
N PRO A 323 -15.27 -3.64 -12.00
CA PRO A 323 -13.95 -3.52 -11.38
C PRO A 323 -12.82 -4.25 -12.10
N THR A 324 -13.11 -5.00 -13.17
CA THR A 324 -12.12 -5.70 -13.99
C THR A 324 -11.55 -4.84 -15.13
N VAL A 325 -12.08 -3.64 -15.33
CA VAL A 325 -11.68 -2.73 -16.42
C VAL A 325 -10.82 -1.60 -15.88
N VAL A 326 -9.59 -1.50 -16.39
CA VAL A 326 -8.71 -0.34 -16.18
C VAL A 326 -9.12 0.76 -17.16
N LEU A 327 -9.46 1.94 -16.63
CA LEU A 327 -9.78 3.12 -17.43
C LEU A 327 -8.52 3.95 -17.73
N GLU A 328 -7.72 4.21 -16.70
CA GLU A 328 -6.51 5.04 -16.81
C GLU A 328 -5.49 4.64 -15.74
N ARG A 329 -4.20 4.77 -16.03
CA ARG A 329 -3.11 4.49 -15.09
C ARG A 329 -2.10 5.64 -15.13
N ALA A 330 -1.68 6.10 -13.96
CA ALA A 330 -0.71 7.20 -13.87
C ALA A 330 0.60 6.85 -14.62
N HIS A 331 1.15 7.84 -15.30
CA HIS A 331 2.43 7.75 -15.98
C HIS A 331 3.62 8.07 -15.07
N GLU A 332 3.36 8.77 -13.97
CA GLU A 332 4.36 9.13 -12.96
C GLU A 332 3.84 8.78 -11.55
N PRO A 333 4.73 8.39 -10.61
CA PRO A 333 4.38 8.25 -9.21
C PRO A 333 4.09 9.63 -8.58
N PHE A 334 3.16 9.67 -7.63
CA PHE A 334 2.85 10.88 -6.88
C PHE A 334 3.59 10.96 -5.54
N LEU A 335 4.04 9.81 -5.02
CA LEU A 335 4.81 9.70 -3.79
C LEU A 335 6.10 8.95 -4.08
N LYS A 336 7.24 9.58 -3.82
CA LYS A 336 8.57 9.02 -4.04
C LYS A 336 9.54 9.43 -2.92
N PRO A 337 10.61 8.67 -2.66
CA PRO A 337 11.68 9.06 -1.75
C PRO A 337 12.28 10.42 -2.10
N ASP A 338 12.15 11.39 -1.19
CA ASP A 338 12.81 12.70 -1.29
C ASP A 338 13.32 13.22 0.07
N GLN A 339 13.22 12.39 1.12
CA GLN A 339 13.69 12.71 2.46
C GLN A 339 14.63 11.65 3.03
N GLN A 340 15.47 12.06 3.98
CA GLN A 340 16.49 11.19 4.57
C GLN A 340 15.93 9.90 5.19
N SER A 341 14.76 9.96 5.82
CA SER A 341 14.06 8.80 6.41
C SER A 341 13.45 7.85 5.38
N GLU A 342 13.27 8.30 4.15
CA GLU A 342 12.75 7.50 3.03
C GLU A 342 13.89 6.90 2.21
N ILE A 343 15.05 7.56 2.21
CA ILE A 343 16.28 7.11 1.54
C ILE A 343 17.04 6.09 2.40
N ASN A 344 17.02 6.23 3.73
CA ASN A 344 17.87 5.44 4.63
C ASN A 344 17.03 4.75 5.72
N GLY A 345 17.17 3.43 5.80
CA GLY A 345 16.50 2.54 6.75
C GLY A 345 16.87 1.09 6.47
N GLN A 346 16.03 0.15 6.91
CA GLN A 346 16.20 -1.28 6.66
C GLN A 346 16.27 -1.60 5.16
N VAL A 347 15.41 -0.98 4.35
CA VAL A 347 15.45 -1.02 2.88
C VAL A 347 15.49 0.41 2.38
N GLY A 348 16.58 0.82 1.73
CA GLY A 348 16.73 2.19 1.26
C GLY A 348 15.80 2.54 0.09
N ASN A 349 15.49 3.82 -0.05
CA ASN A 349 14.66 4.39 -1.13
C ASN A 349 13.24 3.80 -1.18
N VAL A 350 12.52 3.84 -0.06
CA VAL A 350 11.14 3.34 0.04
C VAL A 350 10.18 4.41 0.53
N CYS A 351 9.13 4.64 -0.26
CA CYS A 351 7.85 5.19 0.18
C CYS A 351 6.77 4.15 -0.12
N PHE A 352 6.17 3.57 0.93
CA PHE A 352 5.18 2.51 0.78
C PHE A 352 3.82 2.94 1.36
N ALA A 353 2.92 3.42 0.52
CA ALA A 353 1.59 3.89 0.89
C ALA A 353 0.67 2.72 1.30
N GLU A 354 0.13 2.76 2.52
CA GLU A 354 -0.70 1.66 3.04
C GLU A 354 -1.92 2.13 3.85
N GLY A 355 -1.85 3.30 4.47
CA GLY A 355 -2.95 3.88 5.24
C GLY A 355 -3.51 5.11 4.54
N LEU A 356 -4.83 5.17 4.33
CA LEU A 356 -5.50 6.36 3.81
C LEU A 356 -6.76 6.65 4.63
N SER A 357 -6.86 7.87 5.15
CA SER A 357 -8.02 8.31 5.92
C SER A 357 -8.47 9.70 5.49
N PHE A 358 -9.78 9.92 5.34
CA PHE A 358 -10.34 11.25 5.26
C PHE A 358 -10.71 11.71 6.66
N TYR A 359 -10.04 12.74 7.16
CA TYR A 359 -10.15 13.16 8.55
C TYR A 359 -10.08 14.69 8.63
N LYS A 360 -11.02 15.29 9.35
CA LYS A 360 -11.13 16.76 9.55
C LYS A 360 -11.05 17.55 8.24
N GLY A 361 -11.72 17.04 7.21
CA GLY A 361 -11.84 17.71 5.91
C GLY A 361 -10.64 17.51 4.97
N LYS A 362 -9.68 16.65 5.29
CA LYS A 362 -8.47 16.41 4.49
C LYS A 362 -8.19 14.92 4.35
N TRP A 363 -7.46 14.54 3.30
CA TRP A 363 -6.91 13.21 3.18
C TRP A 363 -5.53 13.13 3.82
N PHE A 364 -5.32 12.12 4.65
CA PHE A 364 -4.06 11.75 5.24
C PHE A 364 -3.62 10.40 4.64
N LEU A 365 -2.47 10.41 3.96
CA LEU A 365 -1.83 9.21 3.45
C LEU A 365 -0.64 8.87 4.35
N TYR A 366 -0.72 7.72 5.00
CA TYR A 366 0.33 7.17 5.85
C TYR A 366 1.10 6.10 5.08
N TYR A 367 2.41 6.17 5.19
CA TYR A 367 3.31 5.34 4.39
C TYR A 367 4.55 4.92 5.17
N GLY A 368 5.04 3.71 4.91
CA GLY A 368 6.34 3.26 5.38
C GLY A 368 7.46 4.05 4.71
N THR A 369 8.49 4.42 5.49
CA THR A 369 9.69 5.12 5.00
C THR A 369 10.92 4.25 5.23
N ALA A 370 11.56 3.83 4.15
CA ALA A 370 12.75 2.96 4.18
C ALA A 370 12.61 1.68 5.04
N ASP A 371 11.41 1.11 5.15
CA ASP A 371 11.06 0.00 6.04
C ASP A 371 11.47 0.22 7.52
N SER A 372 11.43 1.47 8.00
CA SER A 372 11.90 1.79 9.35
C SER A 372 11.01 2.74 10.17
N LYS A 373 10.31 3.66 9.51
CA LYS A 373 9.47 4.70 10.15
C LYS A 373 8.17 4.87 9.40
N ILE A 374 7.23 5.62 9.98
CA ILE A 374 5.98 5.98 9.31
C ILE A 374 5.94 7.48 9.02
N GLY A 375 5.76 7.81 7.75
CA GLY A 375 5.51 9.14 7.24
C GLY A 375 4.01 9.42 7.04
N VAL A 376 3.65 10.70 6.99
CA VAL A 376 2.31 11.18 6.60
C VAL A 376 2.42 12.29 5.57
N ALA A 377 1.60 12.21 4.52
CA ALA A 377 1.39 13.26 3.53
C ALA A 377 -0.09 13.65 3.49
N GLN A 378 -0.38 14.92 3.21
CA GLN A 378 -1.74 15.47 3.27
C GLN A 378 -2.22 15.97 1.91
N CYS A 379 -3.49 15.76 1.60
CA CYS A 379 -4.14 16.30 0.41
C CYS A 379 -5.45 17.01 0.78
N ASP A 380 -5.59 18.26 0.33
CA ASP A 380 -6.79 19.07 0.55
C ASP A 380 -7.87 18.85 -0.54
N LYS A 381 -7.56 18.08 -1.60
CA LYS A 381 -8.52 17.79 -2.68
C LYS A 381 -9.66 16.94 -2.13
N LEU A 382 -10.90 17.42 -2.30
CA LEU A 382 -12.09 16.66 -1.95
C LEU A 382 -12.48 15.73 -3.10
N ILE A 383 -12.77 14.49 -2.77
CA ILE A 383 -13.47 13.56 -3.65
C ILE A 383 -14.93 13.58 -3.21
N HIS A 384 -15.82 14.00 -4.10
CA HIS A 384 -17.25 14.09 -3.84
C HIS A 384 -17.93 12.73 -3.93
#